data_AF-A0A9C7SEK3-F1
#
_entry.id   AF-A0A9C7SEK3-F1
#
_cell.length_a   1.000
_cell.length_b   1.000
_cell.length_c   1.000
_cell.angle_alpha   90.00
_cell.angle_beta   90.00
_cell.angle_gamma   90.00
#
_symmetry.space_group_name_H-M   'P 1'
#
loop_
_entity.id
_entity.type
_entity.pdbx_description
1 polymer ?
#
loop_
_entity_poly.entity_id
_entity_poly.type
_entity_poly.pdbx_seq_one_letter_code
_entity_poly.pdbx_strand_id
1 'polypeptide(L)'
;MAYISLDLTESNRQLTKMTFRQYIHHLAKKIGLHQIPVVLDATEIRYFLSEDAVHHDFVTALVRDIYKKSLCGHLDAVIDNKKTLSLLGMVRAALLAENNTDICRVRLMNQFCEISSEILTGEYQQESVADSAPEELPERVALTE
;
A
#
# COMPACT_ATOMS: atom_id res chain seq x y z
N MET A 1 -21.15 44.18 -13.69
CA MET A 1 -21.75 42.84 -13.84
C MET A 1 -20.62 41.82 -13.75
N ALA A 2 -20.86 40.79 -12.93
CA ALA A 2 -19.98 39.66 -12.62
C ALA A 2 -19.55 38.92 -13.92
N TYR A 3 -18.46 38.15 -13.98
CA TYR A 3 -18.23 36.93 -13.19
C TYR A 3 -16.74 36.63 -13.00
N ILE A 4 -16.44 36.25 -11.76
CA ILE A 4 -15.19 35.64 -11.30
C ILE A 4 -15.19 34.19 -11.81
N SER A 5 -14.27 33.83 -12.70
CA SER A 5 -13.95 32.43 -13.02
C SER A 5 -13.09 31.87 -11.91
N LEU A 6 -13.73 31.30 -10.88
CA LEU A 6 -13.07 30.52 -9.84
C LEU A 6 -12.76 29.11 -10.36
N ASP A 7 -11.51 28.72 -10.17
CA ASP A 7 -10.92 27.39 -10.26
C ASP A 7 -11.91 26.23 -10.00
N LEU A 8 -12.40 25.62 -11.07
CA LEU A 8 -13.08 24.32 -11.03
C LEU A 8 -12.14 23.14 -11.33
N THR A 9 -10.85 23.40 -11.52
CA THR A 9 -9.83 22.36 -11.79
C THR A 9 -9.09 21.85 -10.56
N GLU A 10 -9.15 22.54 -9.41
CA GLU A 10 -8.45 22.10 -8.19
C GLU A 10 -9.29 21.15 -7.30
N SER A 11 -10.61 21.06 -7.51
CA SER A 11 -11.51 20.39 -6.56
C SER A 11 -11.70 18.87 -6.78
N ASN A 12 -11.26 18.30 -7.90
CA ASN A 12 -11.29 16.85 -8.15
C ASN A 12 -9.95 16.14 -7.93
N ARG A 13 -8.92 16.85 -7.45
CA ARG A 13 -7.65 16.26 -6.98
C ARG A 13 -7.70 15.91 -5.50
N GLN A 14 -8.84 15.47 -5.00
CA GLN A 14 -8.88 14.69 -3.76
C GLN A 14 -8.29 13.30 -4.06
N LEU A 15 -7.01 13.25 -4.43
CA LEU A 15 -6.17 12.07 -4.29
C LEU A 15 -6.45 11.57 -2.88
N THR A 16 -7.10 10.42 -2.76
CA THR A 16 -7.29 9.70 -1.51
C THR A 16 -5.94 9.69 -0.79
N LYS A 17 -5.82 10.52 0.25
CA LYS A 17 -4.59 10.63 1.04
C LYS A 17 -4.38 9.31 1.74
N MET A 18 -3.58 8.44 1.15
CA MET A 18 -3.27 7.12 1.68
C MET A 18 -2.26 7.25 2.82
N THR A 19 -2.50 6.54 3.92
CA THR A 19 -1.52 6.47 5.01
C THR A 19 -0.39 5.50 4.66
N PHE A 20 0.76 5.66 5.31
CA PHE A 20 1.86 4.70 5.17
C PHE A 20 1.43 3.26 5.47
N ARG A 21 0.66 3.05 6.55
CA ARG A 21 0.11 1.74 6.92
C ARG A 21 -0.73 1.15 5.78
N GLN A 22 -1.68 1.93 5.26
CA GLN A 22 -2.53 1.50 4.15
C GLN A 22 -1.69 1.13 2.94
N TYR A 23 -0.75 2.01 2.55
CA TYR A 23 0.12 1.81 1.40
C TYR A 23 0.92 0.51 1.48
N ILE A 24 1.62 0.26 2.59
CA ILE A 24 2.41 -0.97 2.76
C ILE A 24 1.50 -2.20 2.83
N HIS A 25 0.32 -2.08 3.45
CA HIS A 25 -0.66 -3.17 3.47
C HIS A 25 -1.20 -3.50 2.07
N HIS A 26 -1.49 -2.50 1.23
CA HIS A 26 -1.90 -2.70 -0.16
C HIS A 26 -0.79 -3.35 -0.99
N LEU A 27 0.47 -2.94 -0.79
CA LEU A 27 1.62 -3.61 -1.41
C LEU A 27 1.71 -5.07 -0.98
N ALA A 28 1.59 -5.35 0.31
CA ALA A 28 1.64 -6.71 0.85
C ALA A 28 0.52 -7.60 0.30
N LYS A 29 -0.69 -7.06 0.12
CA LYS A 29 -1.80 -7.78 -0.50
C LYS A 29 -1.56 -8.12 -1.97
N LYS A 30 -0.97 -7.21 -2.74
CA LYS A 30 -0.73 -7.41 -4.18
C LYS A 30 0.55 -8.22 -4.47
N ILE A 31 1.61 -8.02 -3.71
CA ILE A 31 2.90 -8.74 -3.87
C ILE A 31 2.86 -10.11 -3.20
N GLY A 32 2.21 -10.19 -2.03
CA GLY A 32 2.11 -11.38 -1.21
C GLY A 32 2.67 -11.17 0.20
N LEU A 33 1.92 -11.64 1.20
CA LEU A 33 2.27 -11.49 2.62
C LEU A 33 3.58 -12.20 3.01
N HIS A 34 3.98 -13.23 2.27
CA HIS A 34 5.26 -13.91 2.49
C HIS A 34 6.48 -13.07 2.04
N GLN A 35 6.28 -12.09 1.17
CA GLN A 35 7.31 -11.13 0.78
C GLN A 35 7.31 -9.92 1.72
N ILE A 36 6.12 -9.46 2.13
CA ILE A 36 5.95 -8.29 3.00
C ILE A 36 4.99 -8.67 4.15
N PRO A 37 5.48 -9.30 5.23
CA PRO A 37 4.64 -9.77 6.32
C PRO A 37 4.29 -8.60 7.25
N VAL A 38 3.19 -7.92 6.97
CA VAL A 38 2.75 -6.74 7.71
C VAL A 38 2.00 -7.13 8.99
N VAL A 39 2.38 -6.52 10.12
CA VAL A 39 1.69 -6.61 11.41
C VAL A 39 0.75 -5.40 11.54
N LEU A 40 -0.55 -5.63 11.30
CA LEU A 40 -1.54 -4.55 11.14
C LEU A 40 -1.80 -3.72 12.41
N ASP A 41 -1.66 -4.34 13.57
CA ASP A 41 -1.87 -3.77 14.90
C ASP A 41 -0.60 -3.11 15.48
N ALA A 42 0.52 -3.15 14.76
CA ALA A 42 1.74 -2.50 15.20
C ALA A 42 1.53 -0.99 15.37
N THR A 43 2.07 -0.45 16.45
CA THR A 43 2.06 0.98 16.79
C THR A 43 3.34 1.69 16.35
N GLU A 44 4.43 0.94 16.18
CA GLU A 44 5.75 1.47 15.79
C GLU A 44 6.30 0.79 14.55
N ILE A 45 7.06 1.56 13.75
CA ILE A 45 7.72 1.06 12.53
C ILE A 45 8.68 -0.12 12.78
N ARG A 46 9.25 -0.23 13.98
CA ARG A 46 10.17 -1.32 14.31
C ARG A 46 9.47 -2.68 14.41
N TYR A 47 8.18 -2.69 14.74
CA TYR A 47 7.35 -3.90 14.90
C TYR A 47 6.38 -4.12 13.74
N PHE A 48 6.44 -3.27 12.71
CA PHE A 48 5.46 -3.26 11.63
C PHE A 48 5.62 -4.42 10.64
N LEU A 49 6.79 -5.06 10.60
CA LEU A 49 7.07 -6.22 9.76
C LEU A 49 7.46 -7.40 10.64
N SER A 50 6.93 -8.59 10.34
CA SER A 50 7.40 -9.85 10.92
C SER A 50 8.76 -10.26 10.34
N GLU A 51 9.42 -11.20 11.00
CA GLU A 51 10.71 -11.77 10.58
C GLU A 51 10.58 -12.77 9.42
N ASP A 52 9.37 -13.18 9.06
CA ASP A 52 9.09 -14.29 8.12
C ASP A 52 9.20 -13.93 6.62
N ALA A 53 9.78 -12.78 6.30
CA ALA A 53 9.92 -12.33 4.91
C ALA A 53 11.03 -13.10 4.19
N VAL A 54 10.80 -13.55 2.95
CA VAL A 54 11.80 -14.26 2.13
C VAL A 54 13.12 -13.48 2.02
N HIS A 55 13.05 -12.16 1.88
CA HIS A 55 14.21 -11.25 1.88
C HIS A 55 14.11 -10.23 3.02
N HIS A 56 13.99 -10.71 4.26
CA HIS A 56 13.73 -9.88 5.45
C HIS A 56 14.56 -8.61 5.54
N ASP A 57 15.89 -8.70 5.49
CA ASP A 57 16.76 -7.53 5.63
C ASP A 57 16.50 -6.48 4.55
N PHE A 58 16.29 -6.92 3.31
CA PHE A 58 16.03 -6.04 2.17
C PHE A 58 14.67 -5.35 2.30
N VAL A 59 13.62 -6.12 2.61
CA VAL A 59 12.25 -5.60 2.74
C VAL A 59 12.15 -4.66 3.94
N THR A 60 12.74 -5.03 5.07
CA THR A 60 12.78 -4.19 6.27
C THR A 60 13.52 -2.88 6.02
N ALA A 61 14.68 -2.93 5.35
CA ALA A 61 15.41 -1.71 4.99
C ALA A 61 14.58 -0.82 4.05
N LEU A 62 14.00 -1.39 2.99
CA LEU A 62 13.20 -0.66 2.01
C LEU A 62 11.98 0.01 2.63
N VAL A 63 11.20 -0.72 3.44
CA VAL A 63 10.00 -0.18 4.10
C VAL A 63 10.36 0.94 5.09
N ARG A 64 11.47 0.79 5.82
CA ARG A 64 11.97 1.84 6.73
C ARG A 64 12.48 3.07 5.97
N ASP A 65 13.09 2.89 4.81
CA ASP A 65 13.51 4.00 3.96
C ASP A 65 12.32 4.75 3.38
N ILE A 66 11.28 4.03 2.94
CA ILE A 66 10.01 4.64 2.52
C ILE A 66 9.43 5.47 3.67
N TYR A 67 9.33 4.90 4.87
CA TYR A 67 8.83 5.59 6.05
C TYR A 67 9.58 6.91 6.32
N LYS A 68 10.92 6.86 6.35
CA LYS A 68 11.76 8.03 6.65
C LYS A 68 11.74 9.07 5.54
N LYS A 69 11.90 8.66 4.28
CA LYS A 69 12.05 9.58 3.14
C LYS A 69 10.73 10.18 2.68
N SER A 70 9.61 9.52 2.98
CA SER A 70 8.26 10.04 2.76
C SER A 70 7.78 10.95 3.90
N LEU A 71 8.64 11.23 4.89
CA LEU A 71 8.37 12.06 6.06
C LEU A 71 7.24 11.55 6.96
N CYS A 72 7.08 10.22 7.06
CA CYS A 72 6.13 9.63 7.97
C CYS A 72 6.68 9.70 9.41
N GLY A 73 6.00 10.45 10.28
CA GLY A 73 6.33 10.53 11.71
C GLY A 73 5.70 9.42 12.57
N HIS A 74 4.65 8.77 12.04
CA HIS A 74 3.95 7.63 12.62
C HIS A 74 3.37 6.76 11.49
N LEU A 75 2.92 5.54 11.79
CA LEU A 75 2.45 4.57 10.78
C LEU A 75 1.22 5.05 10.00
N ASP A 76 0.37 5.86 10.63
CA ASP A 76 -0.84 6.40 10.00
C ASP A 76 -0.63 7.78 9.36
N ALA A 77 0.63 8.21 9.20
CA ALA A 77 0.95 9.46 8.51
C ALA A 77 0.68 9.33 7.01
N VAL A 78 0.20 10.42 6.39
CA VAL A 78 -0.04 10.47 4.94
C VAL A 78 1.28 10.34 4.20
N ILE A 79 1.30 9.47 3.19
CA ILE A 79 2.50 9.24 2.38
C ILE A 79 2.66 10.33 1.31
N ASP A 80 3.90 10.78 1.08
CA ASP A 80 4.23 11.66 -0.04
C ASP A 80 4.50 10.81 -1.30
N ASN A 81 3.52 10.77 -2.20
CA ASN A 81 3.57 9.95 -3.42
C ASN A 81 4.82 10.24 -4.27
N LYS A 82 5.18 11.52 -4.44
CA LYS A 82 6.30 11.92 -5.30
C LYS A 82 7.63 11.45 -4.71
N LYS A 83 7.83 11.66 -3.41
CA LYS A 83 9.04 11.20 -2.72
C LYS A 83 9.15 9.69 -2.68
N THR A 84 8.02 9.00 -2.46
CA THR A 84 7.96 7.54 -2.45
C THR A 84 8.39 6.97 -3.80
N LEU A 85 7.77 7.40 -4.89
CA LEU A 85 8.10 6.91 -6.24
C LEU A 85 9.55 7.24 -6.63
N SER A 86 10.03 8.43 -6.27
CA SER A 86 11.43 8.82 -6.50
C SER A 86 12.41 7.93 -5.73
N LEU A 87 12.12 7.61 -4.45
CA LEU A 87 12.93 6.68 -3.66
C LEU A 87 12.98 5.30 -4.29
N LEU A 88 11.83 4.74 -4.68
CA LEU A 88 11.77 3.41 -5.31
C LEU A 88 12.61 3.36 -6.58
N GLY A 89 12.56 4.40 -7.40
CA GLY A 89 13.41 4.54 -8.59
C GLY A 89 14.91 4.53 -8.26
N MET A 90 15.32 5.25 -7.20
CA MET A 90 16.72 5.28 -6.75
C MET A 90 17.19 3.92 -6.22
N VAL A 91 16.39 3.26 -5.37
CA VAL A 91 16.74 1.94 -4.83
C VAL A 91 16.83 0.91 -5.94
N ARG A 92 15.90 0.93 -6.90
CA ARG A 92 15.94 0.06 -8.08
C ARG A 92 17.19 0.29 -8.92
N ALA A 93 17.57 1.55 -9.18
CA ALA A 93 18.77 1.87 -9.94
C ALA A 93 20.04 1.39 -9.23
N ALA A 94 20.13 1.58 -7.91
CA ALA A 94 21.25 1.09 -7.10
C ALA A 94 21.36 -0.45 -7.16
N LEU A 95 20.23 -1.14 -6.99
CA LEU A 95 20.17 -2.60 -7.02
C LEU A 95 20.60 -3.19 -8.38
N LEU A 96 20.26 -2.50 -9.49
CA LEU A 96 20.66 -2.92 -10.84
C LEU A 96 22.13 -2.63 -11.16
N ALA A 97 22.78 -1.73 -10.42
CA ALA A 97 24.19 -1.39 -10.60
C ALA A 97 25.15 -2.30 -9.79
N GLU A 98 24.62 -3.12 -8.88
CA GLU A 98 25.38 -4.10 -8.12
C GLU A 98 25.86 -5.26 -9.04
N ASN A 99 27.14 -5.65 -8.91
CA ASN A 99 27.76 -6.66 -9.81
C ASN A 99 27.30 -8.11 -9.55
N ASN A 100 26.67 -8.40 -8.41
CA ASN A 100 26.23 -9.74 -8.02
C ASN A 100 24.85 -9.71 -7.36
N THR A 101 23.91 -9.05 -8.02
CA THR A 101 22.56 -8.89 -7.48
C THR A 101 21.76 -10.16 -7.58
N ASP A 102 21.13 -10.56 -6.47
CA ASP A 102 20.14 -11.62 -6.43
C ASP A 102 18.94 -11.29 -7.34
N ILE A 103 18.66 -12.17 -8.31
CA ILE A 103 17.56 -12.02 -9.26
C ILE A 103 16.19 -11.94 -8.57
N CYS A 104 16.02 -12.61 -7.43
CA CYS A 104 14.79 -12.57 -6.65
C CYS A 104 14.57 -11.18 -6.03
N ARG A 105 15.63 -10.54 -5.52
CA ARG A 105 15.57 -9.14 -5.04
C ARG A 105 15.25 -8.17 -6.16
N VAL A 106 15.82 -8.36 -7.35
CA VAL A 106 15.50 -7.51 -8.52
C VAL A 106 14.04 -7.66 -8.93
N ARG A 107 13.52 -8.89 -8.98
CA ARG A 107 12.10 -9.15 -9.28
C ARG A 107 11.17 -8.50 -8.25
N LEU A 108 11.47 -8.70 -6.97
CA LEU A 108 10.71 -8.08 -5.89
C LEU A 108 10.73 -6.54 -6.00
N MET A 109 11.90 -5.93 -6.24
CA MET A 109 12.02 -4.48 -6.40
C MET A 109 11.24 -3.96 -7.61
N ASN A 110 11.21 -4.69 -8.73
CA ASN A 110 10.38 -4.33 -9.88
C ASN A 110 8.89 -4.36 -9.53
N GLN A 111 8.43 -5.38 -8.80
CA GLN A 111 7.04 -5.46 -8.32
C GLN A 111 6.71 -4.29 -7.38
N PHE A 112 7.63 -3.93 -6.48
CA PHE A 112 7.48 -2.72 -5.65
C PHE A 112 7.29 -1.49 -6.52
N CYS A 113 8.12 -1.24 -7.53
CA CYS A 113 7.97 -0.08 -8.40
C CYS A 113 6.64 -0.07 -9.16
N GLU A 114 6.29 -1.18 -9.82
CA GLU A 114 5.09 -1.32 -10.65
C GLU A 114 3.82 -1.12 -9.84
N ILE A 115 3.66 -1.89 -8.75
CA ILE A 115 2.46 -1.85 -7.92
C ILE A 115 2.36 -0.52 -7.15
N SER A 116 3.49 0.07 -6.75
CA SER A 116 3.45 1.39 -6.10
C SER A 116 3.01 2.49 -7.06
N SER A 117 3.44 2.43 -8.33
CA SER A 117 2.95 3.33 -9.35
C SER A 117 1.44 3.17 -9.54
N GLU A 118 0.92 1.94 -9.62
CA GLU A 118 -0.53 1.72 -9.67
C GLU A 118 -1.25 2.35 -8.46
N ILE A 119 -0.81 2.02 -7.24
CA ILE A 119 -1.45 2.48 -5.99
C ILE A 119 -1.41 4.02 -5.87
N LEU A 120 -0.29 4.65 -6.24
CA LEU A 120 -0.03 6.07 -5.95
C LEU A 120 -0.37 7.01 -7.12
N THR A 121 -0.51 6.51 -8.35
CA THR A 121 -0.81 7.32 -9.54
C THR A 121 -2.19 7.08 -10.15
N GLY A 122 -2.88 5.98 -9.81
CA GLY A 122 -4.14 5.60 -10.45
C GLY A 122 -5.25 5.19 -9.47
N GLU A 123 -6.35 5.95 -9.52
CA GLU A 123 -7.75 5.54 -9.38
C GLU A 123 -8.05 4.25 -8.58
N TYR A 124 -7.77 4.22 -7.27
CA TYR A 124 -8.44 3.27 -6.39
C TYR A 124 -9.92 3.66 -6.29
N GLN A 125 -10.74 3.21 -7.24
CA GLN A 125 -12.17 3.08 -7.01
C GLN A 125 -12.34 2.16 -5.81
N GLN A 126 -13.08 2.64 -4.81
CA GLN A 126 -13.48 1.86 -3.63
C GLN A 126 -14.02 0.50 -4.07
N GLU A 127 -13.29 -0.58 -3.77
CA GLU A 127 -13.96 -1.85 -3.51
C GLU A 127 -14.83 -1.63 -2.27
N SER A 128 -16.09 -1.28 -2.53
CA SER A 128 -17.16 -1.36 -1.56
C SER A 128 -17.19 -2.77 -1.01
N VAL A 129 -16.95 -2.89 0.29
CA VAL A 129 -17.23 -4.09 1.07
C VAL A 129 -18.72 -4.40 0.90
N ALA A 130 -19.03 -5.30 -0.03
CA ALA A 130 -20.29 -6.02 -0.02
C ALA A 130 -20.16 -7.09 1.08
N ASP A 131 -20.46 -6.64 2.29
CA ASP A 131 -20.87 -7.50 3.39
C ASP A 131 -21.94 -8.46 2.86
N SER A 132 -21.54 -9.72 2.65
CA SER A 132 -22.46 -10.83 2.40
C SER A 132 -22.27 -11.79 3.56
N ALA A 133 -22.86 -11.41 4.70
CA ALA A 133 -23.16 -12.35 5.75
C ALA A 133 -24.08 -13.46 5.21
N PRO A 134 -23.86 -14.73 5.60
CA PRO A 134 -24.71 -15.83 5.19
C PRO A 134 -25.98 -15.83 6.05
N GLU A 135 -27.13 -15.54 5.45
CA GLU A 135 -28.41 -15.72 6.12
C GLU A 135 -28.81 -17.20 6.01
N GLU A 136 -28.41 -17.98 7.03
CA GLU A 136 -28.98 -19.29 7.30
C GLU A 136 -30.46 -19.14 7.71
N LEU A 137 -31.30 -19.96 7.07
CA LEU A 137 -32.73 -20.13 7.36
C LEU A 137 -33.01 -20.48 8.84
N PRO A 138 -34.24 -20.19 9.30
CA PRO A 138 -34.99 -21.29 9.90
C PRO A 138 -36.46 -21.40 9.42
N GLU A 139 -36.82 -22.65 9.12
CA GLU A 139 -37.96 -23.35 9.73
C GLU A 139 -39.38 -22.84 9.40
N ARG A 140 -39.96 -23.37 8.30
CA ARG A 140 -41.42 -23.36 8.12
C ARG A 140 -42.04 -24.44 8.99
N VAL A 141 -42.65 -23.99 10.07
CA VAL A 141 -43.56 -24.74 10.94
C VAL A 141 -44.74 -25.27 10.12
N ALA A 142 -44.95 -26.59 10.19
CA ALA A 142 -46.18 -27.25 9.76
C ALA A 142 -47.32 -26.93 10.72
N LEU A 143 -48.56 -26.77 10.20
CA LEU A 143 -49.88 -27.09 10.80
C LEU A 143 -50.98 -26.53 9.87
N THR A 144 -51.66 -27.42 9.11
CA THR A 144 -53.08 -27.87 9.24
C THR A 144 -54.14 -26.90 8.75
N GLU A 145 -54.91 -27.28 7.73
CA GLU A 145 -56.26 -27.89 7.82
C GLU A 145 -56.47 -28.86 6.64
#